data_AF-A0A5C7LN40-F1
#
_entry.id   AF-A0A5C7LN40-F1
#
_cell.length_a   1.000
_cell.length_b   1.000
_cell.length_c   1.000
_cell.angle_alpha   90.00
_cell.angle_beta   90.00
_cell.angle_gamma   90.00
#
_symmetry.space_group_name_H-M   'P 1'
#
loop_
_entity.id
_entity.type
_entity.pdbx_description
1 polymer ?
#
loop_
_entity_poly.entity_id
_entity_poly.type
_entity_poly.pdbx_seq_one_letter_code
_entity_poly.pdbx_strand_id
1 'polypeptide(L)' 'MKYRHSKTGNLYEVISKEAKHSETLEDLVVYRSLKDGRVWVRPHVIFFGSVKIDGQEVARFQPVFEE' A
#
# COMPACT_ATOMS: atom_id res chain seq x y z
N MET A 1 -7.81 5.10 5.84
CA MET A 1 -7.72 3.64 6.09
C MET A 1 -6.25 3.27 6.29
N LYS A 2 -5.93 2.52 7.34
CA LYS A 2 -4.54 2.17 7.70
C LYS A 2 -4.16 0.80 7.16
N TYR A 3 -2.91 0.66 6.75
CA TYR A 3 -2.32 -0.57 6.22
C TYR A 3 -0.95 -0.82 6.84
N ARG A 4 -0.62 -2.09 7.05
CA ARG A 4 0.71 -2.56 7.48
C ARG A 4 1.41 -3.23 6.31
N HIS A 5 2.65 -2.82 6.03
CA HIS A 5 3.45 -3.48 4.99
C HIS A 5 4.06 -4.78 5.52
N SER A 6 3.78 -5.91 4.86
CA SER A 6 4.08 -7.24 5.41
C SER A 6 5.56 -7.54 5.54
N LYS A 7 6.43 -6.90 4.74
CA LYS A 7 7.89 -7.10 4.85
C LYS A 7 8.57 -6.22 5.91
N THR A 8 8.10 -4.99 6.09
CA THR A 8 8.80 -4.00 6.93
C THR A 8 8.08 -3.76 8.26
N GLY A 9 6.83 -4.19 8.39
CA GLY A 9 5.98 -3.91 9.55
C GLY A 9 5.51 -2.46 9.67
N ASN A 10 5.99 -1.56 8.80
CA ASN A 10 5.66 -0.14 8.82
C ASN A 10 4.16 0.09 8.55
N LEU A 11 3.62 1.11 9.20
CA LEU A 11 2.24 1.54 9.04
C LEU A 11 2.13 2.70 8.06
N TYR A 12 1.09 2.63 7.25
CA TYR A 12 0.77 3.59 6.22
C TYR A 12 -0.71 3.94 6.27
N GLU A 13 -1.03 5.18 5.95
CA GLU A 13 -2.39 5.64 5.71
C GLU A 13 -2.61 5.86 4.23
N VAL A 14 -3.66 5.26 3.67
CA VAL A 14 -4.06 5.53 2.28
C VAL A 14 -4.80 6.85 2.22
N ILE A 15 -4.26 7.76 1.41
CA ILE A 15 -4.84 9.09 1.11
C ILE A 15 -5.87 8.96 -0.02
N SER A 16 -5.51 8.24 -1.08
CA SER A 16 -6.42 7.93 -2.19
C SER A 16 -6.15 6.53 -2.74
N LYS A 17 -7.22 5.77 -2.99
CA LYS A 17 -7.16 4.46 -3.65
C LYS A 17 -7.30 4.56 -5.17
N GLU A 18 -7.79 5.71 -5.66
CA GLU A 18 -8.24 5.90 -7.03
C GLU A 18 -7.53 7.12 -7.62
N ALA A 19 -6.22 6.99 -7.86
CA ALA A 19 -5.44 7.96 -8.61
C ALA A 19 -5.13 7.41 -10.01
N LYS A 20 -5.06 8.29 -11.01
CA LYS A 20 -4.69 7.93 -12.38
C LYS A 20 -3.33 8.50 -12.74
N HIS A 21 -2.45 7.66 -13.28
CA HIS A 21 -1.23 8.11 -13.93
C HIS A 21 -1.59 8.81 -15.25
N SER A 22 -1.30 10.10 -15.40
CA SER A 22 -1.78 10.88 -16.56
C SER A 22 -1.25 10.36 -17.90
N GLU A 23 0.00 9.90 -17.95
CA GLU A 23 0.63 9.46 -19.20
C GLU A 23 0.25 8.04 -19.62
N THR A 24 -0.10 7.16 -18.68
CA THR A 24 -0.32 5.72 -18.92
C THR A 24 -1.74 5.27 -18.60
N LEU A 25 -2.52 6.12 -17.93
CA LEU A 25 -3.86 5.86 -17.41
C LEU A 25 -3.95 4.69 -16.42
N GLU A 26 -2.80 4.26 -15.88
CA GLU A 26 -2.73 3.20 -14.88
C GLU A 26 -3.32 3.66 -13.54
N ASP A 27 -4.02 2.75 -12.86
CA ASP A 27 -4.55 2.97 -11.52
C ASP A 27 -3.45 2.92 -10.46
N LEU A 28 -3.41 3.94 -9.62
CA LEU A 28 -2.42 4.14 -8.57
C LEU A 28 -3.11 4.29 -7.20
N VAL A 29 -2.36 3.91 -6.17
CA VAL A 29 -2.67 4.20 -4.76
C VAL A 29 -1.69 5.24 -4.25
N VAL A 30 -2.24 6.30 -3.63
CA VAL A 30 -1.48 7.35 -2.93
C VAL A 30 -1.59 7.10 -1.44
N TYR A 31 -0.45 6.97 -0.76
CA TYR A 31 -0.41 6.65 0.65
C TYR A 31 0.75 7.33 1.37
N ARG A 32 0.60 7.54 2.68
CA ARG A 32 1.55 8.24 3.54
C ARG A 32 2.08 7.32 4.63
N SER A 33 3.38 7.36 4.86
CA SER A 33 4.04 6.70 5.99
C SER A 33 3.64 7.36 7.31
N LEU A 34 3.19 6.58 8.28
CA LEU A 34 2.88 7.08 9.63
C LEU A 34 4.15 7.31 10.49
N LYS A 35 5.31 6.85 10.03
CA LYS A 35 6.58 7.01 10.74
C LYS A 35 7.27 8.34 10.45
N ASP A 36 7.33 8.72 9.17
CA ASP A 36 8.13 9.86 8.69
C ASP A 36 7.33 10.84 7.81
N GLY A 37 6.03 10.61 7.62
CA GLY A 37 5.14 11.50 6.86
C GLY A 37 5.34 11.48 5.35
N ARG A 38 6.28 10.69 4.81
CA ARG A 38 6.55 10.64 3.36
C ARG A 38 5.36 10.07 2.60
N VAL A 39 5.03 10.71 1.47
CA VAL A 39 3.97 10.28 0.56
C VAL A 39 4.58 9.44 -0.57
N TRP A 40 3.93 8.33 -0.88
CA TRP A 40 4.31 7.37 -1.89
C TRP A 40 3.16 7.15 -2.87
N VAL A 41 3.52 6.80 -4.10
CA VAL A 41 2.61 6.36 -5.15
C VAL A 41 3.04 4.98 -5.61
N ARG A 42 2.07 4.10 -5.83
CA ARG A 42 2.32 2.72 -6.30
C ARG A 42 1.17 2.23 -7.17
N PRO A 43 1.43 1.37 -8.17
CA PRO A 43 0.37 0.73 -8.95
C PRO A 43 -0.63 0.00 -8.06
N HIS A 44 -1.93 0.16 -8.35
CA HIS A 44 -3.03 -0.42 -7.58
C HIS A 44 -2.88 -1.94 -7.47
N VAL A 45 -2.62 -2.61 -8.61
CA VAL A 45 -2.41 -4.06 -8.68
C VAL A 45 -1.23 -4.55 -7.84
N ILE A 46 -0.20 -3.72 -7.65
CA ILE A 46 0.96 -4.07 -6.82
C ILE A 46 0.67 -3.81 -5.34
N PHE A 47 -0.05 -2.73 -5.02
CA PHE A 47 -0.40 -2.39 -3.65
C PHE A 47 -1.32 -3.45 -3.03
N PHE A 48 -2.38 -3.84 -3.75
CA PHE A 48 -3.33 -4.87 -3.30
C PHE A 48 -2.91 -6.30 -3.66
N GLY A 49 -1.77 -6.46 -4.34
CA GLY A 49 -1.21 -7.76 -4.68
C GLY A 49 -0.58 -8.48 -3.47
N SER A 50 -0.13 -9.70 -3.74
CA SER A 50 0.58 -10.55 -2.79
C SER A 50 2.10 -10.40 -2.88
N VAL A 51 2.79 -10.92 -1.88
CA VAL A 51 4.23 -11.09 -1.86
C VAL A 51 4.60 -12.35 -1.09
N LYS A 52 5.65 -13.05 -1.55
CA LYS A 52 6.17 -14.23 -0.86
C LYS A 52 7.07 -13.81 0.30
N ILE A 53 6.76 -14.28 1.52
CA ILE A 53 7.56 -14.11 2.75
C ILE A 53 7.67 -15.50 3.38
N ASP A 54 8.88 -15.97 3.62
CA ASP A 54 9.16 -17.30 4.20
C ASP A 54 8.40 -18.46 3.53
N GLY A 55 8.33 -18.41 2.19
CA GLY A 55 7.65 -19.43 1.41
C GLY A 55 6.13 -19.25 1.29
N GLN A 56 5.52 -18.41 2.12
CA GLN A 56 4.08 -18.15 2.14
C GLN A 56 3.72 -16.92 1.32
N GLU A 57 2.58 -17.00 0.63
CA GLU A 57 2.03 -15.88 -0.12
C GLU A 57 1.08 -15.07 0.77
N VAL A 58 1.44 -13.81 1.03
CA VAL A 58 0.65 -12.91 1.89
C VAL A 58 0.36 -11.60 1.17
N ALA A 59 -0.74 -10.93 1.52
CA ALA A 59 -1.03 -9.59 1.02
C ALA A 59 0.16 -8.66 1.32
N ARG A 60 0.59 -7.86 0.33
CA ARG A 60 1.73 -6.94 0.51
C ARG A 60 1.46 -5.88 1.56
N PHE A 61 0.22 -5.39 1.58
CA PHE A 61 -0.30 -4.44 2.56
C PHE A 61 -1.56 -5.01 3.20
N GLN A 62 -1.50 -5.27 4.51
CA GLN A 62 -2.65 -5.78 5.27
C GLN A 62 -3.43 -4.62 5.88
N PRO A 63 -4.77 -4.57 5.76
CA PRO A 63 -5.57 -3.55 6.42
C PRO A 63 -5.43 -3.69 7.93
N VAL A 64 -5.37 -2.55 8.62
CA VAL A 64 -5.39 -2.48 10.08
C VAL A 64 -6.76 -1.94 10.48
N PHE A 65 -7.50 -2.73 11.24
CA PHE A 65 -8.74 -2.32 11.88
C PHE A 65 -8.36 -1.87 13.29
N GLU A 66 -8.66 -0.61 13.63
CA GLU A 66 -8.67 -0.16 15.02
C GLU A 66 -10.08 -0.39 15.57
N GLU A 67 -10.17 -0.88 16.81
CA GLU A 67 -11.42 -0.92 17.59
C GLU A 67 -11.84 0.48 18.04
#